data_AF-A0A7Y9S645-F1
#
_entry.id   AF-A0A7Y9S645-F1
#
_cell.length_a   1.000
_cell.length_b   1.000
_cell.length_c   1.000
_cell.angle_alpha   90.00
_cell.angle_beta   90.00
_cell.angle_gamma   90.00
#
_symmetry.space_group_name_H-M   'P 1'
#
loop_
_entity.id
_entity.type
_entity.pdbx_description
1 polymer ?
#
loop_
_entity_poly.entity_id
_entity_poly.type
_entity_poly.pdbx_seq_one_letter_code
_entity_poly.pdbx_strand_id
1 'polypeptide(L)'
;MTDEPQTWHSKHKDSLTRGQRAADLMRNGMGSWPFVGGFIAFMVIWAAINTIALASRAWDPYPYILLNLFLSMLAGLQGAILLIAAKRQDSIAGLMAQHDYDTNVKSENQIELLMTINRQQLEILRELQGLSDEKGTETQSSREQN
;
A
#
# COMPACT_ATOMS: atom_id res chain seq x y z
N MET A 1 25.97 10.68 -21.76
CA MET A 1 24.53 11.00 -21.80
C MET A 1 23.82 9.73 -21.40
N THR A 2 23.55 9.54 -20.11
CA THR A 2 22.85 8.37 -19.59
C THR A 2 21.39 8.76 -19.41
N ASP A 3 20.56 8.39 -20.39
CA ASP A 3 19.12 8.49 -20.27
C ASP A 3 18.64 7.45 -19.26
N GLU A 4 18.49 7.86 -17.99
CA GLU A 4 17.67 7.10 -17.06
C GLU A 4 16.20 7.20 -17.47
N PRO A 5 15.45 6.08 -17.51
CA PRO A 5 14.06 6.10 -17.89
C PRO A 5 13.26 6.91 -16.86
N GLN A 6 12.63 8.01 -17.31
CA GLN A 6 11.74 8.81 -16.49
C GLN A 6 10.58 7.98 -15.97
N THR A 7 10.69 7.50 -14.74
CA THR A 7 9.60 6.83 -14.03
C THR A 7 8.57 7.86 -13.58
N TRP A 8 7.29 7.52 -13.74
CA TRP A 8 6.09 8.24 -13.28
C TRP A 8 6.10 8.74 -11.82
N HIS A 9 6.98 8.19 -10.97
CA HIS A 9 7.19 8.62 -9.59
C HIS A 9 7.82 10.02 -9.48
N SER A 10 8.55 10.47 -10.51
CA SER A 10 9.15 11.81 -10.55
C SER A 10 8.12 12.91 -10.86
N LYS A 11 7.16 12.66 -11.76
CA LYS A 11 6.10 13.63 -12.12
C LYS A 11 5.09 13.89 -11.00
N HIS A 12 4.93 12.99 -10.04
CA HIS A 12 4.03 13.19 -8.89
C HIS A 12 4.62 14.06 -7.77
N LYS A 13 5.94 14.32 -7.77
CA LYS A 13 6.56 15.20 -6.77
C LYS A 13 6.36 16.70 -7.05
N ASP A 14 6.05 17.07 -8.30
CA ASP A 14 5.89 18.47 -8.71
C ASP A 14 4.43 18.96 -8.79
N SER A 15 3.45 18.07 -8.61
CA SER A 15 2.03 18.44 -8.48
C SER A 15 1.49 18.38 -7.05
N LEU A 16 2.36 18.22 -6.06
CA LEU A 16 1.97 18.31 -4.65
C LEU A 16 1.72 19.79 -4.32
N THR A 17 0.43 20.13 -4.19
CA THR A 17 0.02 21.43 -3.66
C THR A 17 0.75 21.71 -2.34
N ARG A 18 1.01 22.99 -2.03
CA ARG A 18 1.68 23.38 -0.76
C ARG A 18 1.03 22.74 0.47
N GLY A 19 -0.27 22.45 0.41
CA GLY A 19 -1.02 21.71 1.43
C GLY A 19 -0.64 20.23 1.55
N GLN A 20 -0.46 19.50 0.45
CA GLN A 20 -0.05 18.08 0.50
C GLN A 20 1.37 17.93 1.06
N ARG A 21 2.27 18.84 0.70
CA ARG A 21 3.64 18.86 1.24
C ARG A 21 3.69 19.17 2.74
N ALA A 22 2.77 20.03 3.22
CA ALA A 22 2.59 20.29 4.65
C ALA A 22 1.96 19.09 5.38
N ALA A 23 0.98 18.42 4.75
CA ALA A 23 0.36 17.22 5.30
C ALA A 23 1.35 16.06 5.45
N ASP A 24 2.25 15.86 4.47
CA ASP A 24 3.30 14.85 4.55
C ASP A 24 4.32 15.16 5.66
N LEU A 25 4.67 16.44 5.83
CA LEU A 25 5.56 16.88 6.90
C LEU A 25 4.91 16.71 8.29
N MET A 26 3.63 17.06 8.41
CA MET A 26 2.85 16.84 9.63
C MET A 26 2.71 15.35 9.93
N ARG A 27 2.42 14.51 8.92
CA ARG A 27 2.28 13.07 9.09
C ARG A 27 3.57 12.39 9.52
N ASN A 28 4.71 12.79 8.96
CA ASN A 28 6.01 12.26 9.38
C ASN A 28 6.44 12.76 10.76
N GLY A 29 6.13 14.01 11.12
CA GLY A 29 6.47 14.60 12.42
C GLY A 29 5.57 14.12 13.56
N MET A 30 4.26 14.11 13.34
CA MET A 30 3.23 13.82 14.35
C MET A 30 3.05 12.31 14.62
N GLY A 31 3.48 11.44 13.69
CA GLY A 31 3.48 9.98 13.85
C GLY A 31 4.75 9.40 14.50
N SER A 32 5.53 10.22 15.21
CA SER A 32 6.83 9.85 15.80
C SER A 32 6.76 9.85 17.33
N TRP A 33 7.39 8.87 17.98
CA TRP A 33 7.51 8.77 19.44
C TRP A 33 7.99 10.07 20.15
N PRO A 34 8.98 10.82 19.63
CA PRO A 34 9.37 12.12 20.19
C PRO A 34 8.27 13.20 20.17
N PHE A 35 7.33 13.16 19.22
CA PHE A 35 6.22 14.13 19.19
C PHE A 35 5.26 13.91 20.35
N VAL A 36 4.96 12.65 20.66
CA VAL A 36 4.15 12.28 21.83
C VAL A 36 4.82 12.77 23.12
N GLY A 37 6.14 12.59 23.25
CA GLY A 37 6.92 13.10 24.38
C GLY A 37 6.88 14.62 24.50
N GLY A 38 7.03 15.35 23.38
CA GLY A 38 6.92 16.81 23.35
C GLY A 38 5.53 17.32 23.72
N PHE A 39 4.47 16.64 23.28
CA PHE A 39 3.08 16.97 23.63
C PHE A 39 2.82 16.76 25.12
N ILE A 40 3.32 15.66 25.71
CA ILE A 40 3.25 15.41 27.15
C ILE A 40 4.03 16.48 27.92
N ALA A 41 5.24 16.82 27.51
CA ALA A 41 6.04 17.85 28.15
C ALA A 41 5.36 19.23 28.10
N PHE A 42 4.81 19.61 26.95
CA PHE A 42 4.03 20.84 26.80
C PHE A 42 2.80 20.84 27.72
N MET A 43 2.09 19.72 27.81
CA MET A 43 0.94 19.58 28.72
C MET A 43 1.33 19.70 30.19
N VAL A 44 2.47 19.14 30.60
CA VAL A 44 2.97 19.28 31.98
C VAL A 44 3.33 20.74 32.29
N ILE A 45 4.01 21.42 31.36
CA ILE A 45 4.33 22.85 31.49
C ILE A 45 3.04 23.67 31.58
N TRP A 46 2.06 23.39 30.72
CA TRP A 46 0.79 24.09 30.70
C TRP A 46 -0.03 23.83 31.97
N ALA A 47 -0.07 22.59 32.44
CA ALA A 47 -0.70 22.22 33.70
C ALA A 47 -0.04 22.95 34.87
N ALA A 48 1.30 23.03 34.93
CA ALA A 48 2.01 23.75 35.97
C ALA A 48 1.70 25.26 35.95
N ILE A 49 1.70 25.90 34.78
CA ILE A 49 1.31 27.31 34.62
C ILE A 49 -0.13 27.51 35.09
N ASN A 50 -1.04 26.63 34.67
CA ASN A 50 -2.45 26.71 35.02
C ASN A 50 -2.68 26.49 36.52
N THR A 51 -1.98 25.53 37.14
CA THR A 51 -2.02 25.29 38.59
C THR A 51 -1.49 26.49 39.37
N ILE A 52 -0.40 27.13 38.94
CA ILE A 52 0.14 28.34 39.62
C ILE A 52 -0.83 29.52 39.48
N ALA A 53 -1.43 29.70 38.30
CA ALA A 53 -2.39 30.78 38.03
C ALA A 53 -3.73 30.60 38.76
N LEU A 54 -4.25 29.37 38.86
CA LEU A 54 -5.53 29.05 39.50
C LEU A 54 -5.43 28.71 40.99
N ALA A 55 -4.27 28.31 41.50
CA ALA A 55 -4.08 28.04 42.94
C ALA A 55 -4.39 29.27 43.81
N SER A 56 -4.34 30.47 43.23
CA SER A 56 -4.69 31.72 43.92
C SER A 56 -6.20 31.96 44.05
N ARG A 57 -7.06 31.24 43.31
CA ARG A 57 -8.52 31.44 43.36
C ARG A 57 -9.30 30.16 43.01
N ALA A 58 -9.61 29.42 44.06
CA ALA A 58 -10.56 28.31 44.16
C ALA A 58 -10.20 27.01 43.42
N TRP A 59 -10.28 25.91 44.19
CA TRP A 59 -9.91 24.55 43.80
C TRP A 59 -10.82 23.92 42.72
N ASP A 60 -11.98 24.55 42.39
CA ASP A 60 -12.62 24.67 41.06
C ASP A 60 -14.00 25.39 41.21
N PRO A 61 -14.30 26.50 40.48
CA PRO A 61 -15.57 26.53 39.74
C PRO A 61 -15.59 27.31 38.39
N TYR A 62 -16.31 26.68 37.44
CA TYR A 62 -16.85 27.06 36.11
C TYR A 62 -15.94 27.62 34.99
N PRO A 63 -15.91 27.00 33.79
CA PRO A 63 -16.35 25.66 33.40
C PRO A 63 -15.13 24.72 33.34
N TYR A 64 -14.91 23.96 34.42
CA TYR A 64 -13.99 22.83 34.54
C TYR A 64 -12.71 22.92 33.67
N ILE A 65 -11.81 23.85 33.99
CA ILE A 65 -10.59 24.05 33.18
C ILE A 65 -9.74 22.76 33.13
N LEU A 66 -9.72 22.01 34.23
CA LEU A 66 -9.00 20.74 34.33
C LEU A 66 -9.66 19.65 33.48
N LEU A 67 -10.99 19.59 33.49
CA LEU A 67 -11.74 18.63 32.69
C LEU A 67 -11.61 18.95 31.20
N ASN A 68 -11.68 20.22 30.80
CA ASN A 68 -11.45 20.63 29.42
C ASN A 68 -10.01 20.35 28.95
N LEU A 69 -9.01 20.55 29.80
CA LEU A 69 -7.62 20.19 29.49
C LEU A 69 -7.48 18.67 29.33
N PHE A 70 -8.09 17.90 30.22
CA PHE A 70 -8.08 16.44 30.16
C PHE A 70 -8.80 15.91 28.92
N LEU A 71 -9.96 16.49 28.55
CA LEU A 71 -10.68 16.15 27.33
C LEU A 71 -9.90 16.54 26.07
N SER A 72 -9.22 17.70 26.07
CA SER A 72 -8.34 18.10 24.96
C SER A 72 -7.14 17.18 24.81
N MET A 73 -6.56 16.72 25.93
CA MET A 73 -5.50 15.71 25.93
C MET A 73 -5.99 14.37 25.37
N LEU A 74 -7.17 13.91 25.78
CA LEU A 74 -7.82 12.71 25.24
C LEU A 74 -8.02 12.81 23.73
N ALA A 75 -8.53 13.93 23.24
CA ALA A 75 -8.73 14.18 21.81
C ALA A 75 -7.39 14.22 21.03
N GLY A 76 -6.36 14.87 21.59
CA GLY A 76 -5.03 14.93 20.99
C GLY A 76 -4.35 13.55 20.92
N LEU A 77 -4.45 12.78 22.01
CA LEU A 77 -3.95 11.40 22.06
C LEU A 77 -4.68 10.51 21.05
N GLN A 78 -6.00 10.64 20.93
CA GLN A 78 -6.79 9.94 19.92
C GLN A 78 -6.31 10.27 18.50
N GLY A 79 -6.07 11.54 18.18
CA GLY A 79 -5.53 11.97 16.89
C GLY A 79 -4.14 11.39 16.60
N ALA A 80 -3.25 11.37 17.60
CA ALA A 80 -1.91 10.81 17.47
C ALA A 80 -1.95 9.29 17.24
N ILE A 81 -2.77 8.56 18.01
CA ILE A 81 -2.94 7.11 17.84
C ILE A 81 -3.50 6.80 16.45
N LEU A 82 -4.50 7.56 15.99
CA LEU A 82 -5.06 7.42 14.64
C LEU A 82 -3.98 7.60 13.56
N LEU A 83 -3.13 8.61 13.72
CA LEU A 83 -2.07 8.90 12.75
C LEU A 83 -0.96 7.83 12.74
N ILE A 84 -0.59 7.31 13.92
CA ILE A 84 0.38 6.22 14.04
C ILE A 84 -0.19 4.92 13.43
N ALA A 85 -1.46 4.62 13.71
CA ALA A 85 -2.17 3.49 13.12
C ALA A 85 -2.22 3.60 11.60
N ALA A 86 -2.58 4.77 11.06
CA ALA A 86 -2.59 5.03 9.63
C ALA A 86 -1.20 4.86 9.00
N LYS A 87 -0.13 5.39 9.61
CA LYS A 87 1.24 5.22 9.12
C LYS A 87 1.66 3.75 9.05
N ARG A 88 1.31 2.96 10.07
CA ARG A 88 1.58 1.51 10.08
C ARG A 88 0.76 0.79 9.01
N GLN A 89 -0.53 1.08 8.89
CA GLN A 89 -1.41 0.48 7.90
C GLN A 89 -0.89 0.72 6.47
N ASP A 90 -0.47 1.95 6.16
CA ASP A 90 0.04 2.31 4.83
C ASP A 90 1.39 1.63 4.52
N SER A 91 2.25 1.45 5.52
CA SER A 91 3.48 0.65 5.33
C SER A 91 3.19 -0.82 5.00
N ILE A 92 2.20 -1.41 5.66
CA ILE A 92 1.78 -2.80 5.41
C ILE A 92 1.13 -2.91 4.03
N ALA A 93 0.25 -1.97 3.68
CA ALA A 93 -0.39 -1.90 2.38
C ALA A 93 0.65 -1.78 1.24
N GLY A 94 1.71 -0.99 1.43
CA GLY A 94 2.81 -0.89 0.47
C GLY A 94 3.57 -2.21 0.28
N LEU A 95 3.84 -2.94 1.36
CA LEU A 95 4.49 -4.25 1.29
C LEU A 95 3.59 -5.30 0.63
N MET A 96 2.30 -5.32 0.98
CA MET A 96 1.32 -6.21 0.36
C MET A 96 1.18 -5.92 -1.13
N ALA A 97 1.11 -4.65 -1.54
CA ALA A 97 1.02 -4.28 -2.94
C ALA A 97 2.24 -4.76 -3.76
N GLN A 98 3.45 -4.69 -3.19
CA GLN A 98 4.64 -5.23 -3.84
C GLN A 98 4.59 -6.76 -3.96
N HIS A 99 4.17 -7.45 -2.90
CA HIS A 99 4.04 -8.90 -2.90
C HIS A 99 2.98 -9.39 -3.89
N ASP A 100 1.84 -8.70 -3.96
CA ASP A 100 0.76 -8.98 -4.90
C ASP A 100 1.23 -8.75 -6.34
N TYR A 101 2.00 -7.69 -6.59
CA TYR A 101 2.62 -7.44 -7.90
C TYR A 101 3.56 -8.59 -8.32
N ASP A 102 4.49 -8.98 -7.44
CA ASP A 102 5.45 -10.06 -7.74
C ASP A 102 4.73 -11.40 -7.97
N THR A 103 3.67 -11.68 -7.21
CA THR A 103 2.85 -12.88 -7.38
C THR A 103 2.08 -12.85 -8.68
N ASN A 104 1.53 -11.68 -9.06
CA ASN A 104 0.81 -11.51 -10.30
C ASN A 104 1.72 -11.71 -11.51
N VAL A 105 2.93 -11.12 -11.52
CA VAL A 105 3.92 -11.31 -12.60
C VAL A 105 4.34 -12.77 -12.71
N LYS A 106 4.57 -13.46 -11.58
CA LYS A 106 4.86 -14.91 -11.61
C LYS A 106 3.70 -15.72 -12.18
N SER A 107 2.46 -15.34 -11.84
CA SER A 107 1.26 -16.02 -12.35
C SER A 107 1.09 -15.78 -13.86
N GLU A 108 1.34 -14.56 -14.34
CA GLU A 108 1.34 -14.22 -15.76
C GLU A 108 2.33 -15.10 -16.55
N ASN A 109 3.58 -15.21 -16.09
CA ASN A 109 4.58 -16.08 -16.71
C ASN A 109 4.17 -17.56 -16.72
N GLN A 110 3.57 -18.05 -15.64
CA GLN A 110 3.08 -19.44 -15.57
C GLN A 110 1.94 -19.69 -16.56
N ILE A 111 1.02 -18.73 -16.69
CA ILE A 111 -0.08 -18.79 -17.65
C ILE A 111 0.48 -18.81 -19.08
N GLU A 112 1.46 -17.95 -19.39
CA GLU A 112 2.09 -17.91 -20.72
C GLU A 112 2.77 -19.24 -21.08
N LEU A 113 3.46 -19.85 -20.11
CA LEU A 113 4.06 -21.16 -20.27
C LEU A 113 3.00 -22.24 -20.56
N LEU A 114 1.91 -22.25 -19.78
CA LEU A 114 0.80 -23.19 -19.98
C LEU A 114 0.15 -23.01 -21.35
N MET A 115 -0.06 -21.77 -21.81
CA MET A 115 -0.60 -21.50 -23.15
C MET A 115 0.34 -22.00 -24.24
N THR A 116 1.65 -21.88 -24.06
CA THR A 116 2.65 -22.35 -25.02
C THR A 116 2.67 -23.87 -25.11
N ILE A 117 2.66 -24.56 -23.97
CA ILE A 117 2.55 -26.02 -23.93
C ILE A 117 1.24 -26.47 -24.59
N ASN A 118 0.12 -25.81 -24.30
CA ASN A 118 -1.17 -26.16 -24.88
C ASN A 118 -1.19 -25.97 -26.41
N ARG A 119 -0.61 -24.87 -26.92
CA ARG A 119 -0.43 -24.65 -28.37
C ARG A 119 0.41 -25.77 -29.00
N GLN A 120 1.53 -26.13 -28.37
CA GLN A 120 2.39 -27.21 -28.86
C GLN A 120 1.66 -28.57 -28.88
N GLN A 121 0.85 -28.87 -27.86
CA GLN A 121 0.02 -30.08 -27.85
C GLN A 121 -1.00 -30.09 -29.00
N LEU A 122 -1.62 -28.94 -29.31
CA LEU A 122 -2.56 -28.83 -30.42
C LEU A 122 -1.89 -29.03 -31.78
N GLU A 123 -0.65 -28.56 -31.95
CA GLU A 123 0.14 -28.80 -33.17
C GLU A 123 0.45 -30.28 -33.37
N ILE A 124 0.92 -30.98 -32.32
CA ILE A 124 1.18 -32.42 -32.35
C ILE A 124 -0.10 -33.20 -32.70
N LEU A 125 -1.24 -32.84 -32.11
CA LEU A 125 -2.52 -33.48 -32.41
C LEU A 125 -2.94 -33.30 -33.87
N ARG A 126 -2.70 -32.12 -34.45
CA ARG A 126 -2.96 -31.87 -35.88
C ARG A 126 -2.04 -32.68 -36.78
N GLU A 127 -0.76 -32.79 -36.45
CA GLU A 127 0.20 -33.59 -37.21
C GLU A 127 -0.18 -35.07 -37.20
N LEU A 128 -0.56 -35.62 -36.03
CA LEU A 128 -1.04 -37.00 -35.91
C LEU A 128 -2.32 -37.26 -36.72
N GLN A 129 -3.26 -36.31 -36.74
CA GLN A 129 -4.45 -36.40 -37.57
C GLN A 129 -4.09 -36.43 -39.07
N GLY A 130 -3.20 -35.54 -39.51
CA GLY A 130 -2.71 -35.54 -40.90
C GLY A 130 -2.05 -36.85 -41.31
N LEU A 131 -1.18 -37.41 -40.47
CA LEU A 131 -0.54 -38.71 -40.72
C LEU A 131 -1.55 -39.87 -40.75
N SER A 132 -2.60 -39.80 -39.94
CA SER A 132 -3.67 -40.80 -39.94
C SER A 132 -4.52 -40.74 -41.22
N ASP A 133 -4.80 -39.53 -41.71
CA ASP A 133 -5.56 -39.32 -42.95
C ASP A 133 -4.77 -39.75 -44.19
N GLU A 134 -3.46 -39.49 -44.23
CA GLU A 134 -2.55 -39.93 -45.30
C GLU A 134 -2.45 -41.46 -45.38
N LYS A 135 -2.25 -42.13 -44.24
CA LYS A 135 -2.27 -43.61 -44.20
C LYS A 135 -3.62 -44.20 -44.61
N GLY A 136 -4.73 -43.54 -44.25
CA GLY A 136 -6.06 -43.94 -44.65
C GLY A 136 -6.26 -43.91 -46.17
N THR A 137 -5.70 -42.91 -46.85
CA THR A 137 -5.79 -42.73 -48.30
C THR A 137 -4.86 -43.69 -49.06
N GLU A 138 -3.63 -43.93 -48.59
CA GLU A 138 -2.73 -44.93 -49.17
C GLU A 138 -3.28 -46.37 -49.09
N THR A 139 -3.93 -46.70 -47.97
CA THR A 139 -4.52 -48.03 -47.74
C THR A 139 -5.73 -48.29 -48.65
N GLN A 140 -6.48 -47.24 -49.02
CA GLN A 140 -7.58 -47.34 -49.99
C GLN A 140 -7.06 -47.44 -51.43
N SER A 141 -6.07 -46.63 -51.82
CA SER A 141 -5.51 -46.68 -53.19
C SER A 141 -4.82 -48.01 -53.51
N SER A 142 -4.16 -48.62 -52.51
CA SER A 142 -3.56 -49.96 -52.66
C SER A 142 -4.59 -51.10 -52.77
N ARG A 143 -5.83 -50.88 -52.31
CA ARG A 143 -6.94 -51.83 -52.45
C ARG A 143 -7.70 -51.69 -53.76
N GLU A 144 -7.65 -50.54 -54.43
CA GLU A 144 -8.27 -50.34 -55.74
C GLU A 144 -7.38 -50.77 -56.92
N GLN A 145 -6.07 -50.95 -56.69
CA GLN A 145 -5.11 -51.36 -57.72
C GLN A 145 -4.82 -52.88 -57.78
N ASN A 146 -5.50 -53.70 -56.97
CA ASN A 146 -5.35 -55.16 -56.94
C ASN A 146 -6.71 -55.85 -57.03
#